data_AF-A0A6P5K2P4-F1
#
_entry.id   AF-A0A6P5K2P4-F1
#
_cell.length_a   1.000
_cell.length_b   1.000
_cell.length_c   1.000
_cell.angle_alpha   90.00
_cell.angle_beta   90.00
_cell.angle_gamma   90.00
#
_symmetry.space_group_name_H-M   'P 1'
#
loop_
_entity.id
_entity.type
_entity.pdbx_description
1 polymer ?
#
loop_
_entity_poly.entity_id
_entity_poly.type
_entity_poly.pdbx_seq_one_letter_code
_entity_poly.pdbx_strand_id
1 'polypeptide(L)'
;MIPEDLVEMGRRHQNVEEYKKKKEKKEIGNQPRKERKGHILNMWCQKVHNPISKWILPPGAGGIYWQRARCFPPPVFIAIISILQLGIFVYYTFWKPQEEWNTPEMGIWESPFIYRPDKRKQAWRFISYMMVHVGFQHICGNVLMQLLLGLPLEMVHKGHRVGLVYLSGVFAGSLGSSVCEPFQALVGASGGVYALTGGYFMNVLVTNAHPVHLP
;
A
#
# COMPACT_ATOMS: atom_id res chain seq x y z
N MET A 1 -24.43 49.82 -15.53
CA MET A 1 -25.12 49.94 -14.22
C MET A 1 -25.79 48.60 -13.98
N ILE A 2 -25.30 47.80 -13.03
CA ILE A 2 -25.93 46.50 -12.74
C ILE A 2 -27.23 46.80 -11.99
N PRO A 3 -28.37 46.22 -12.42
CA PRO A 3 -29.65 46.39 -11.73
C PRO A 3 -29.54 46.00 -10.23
N GLU A 4 -29.98 46.88 -9.33
CA GLU A 4 -29.89 46.71 -7.86
C GLU A 4 -30.58 45.42 -7.35
N ASP A 5 -31.63 45.00 -8.04
CA ASP A 5 -32.38 43.76 -7.80
C ASP A 5 -31.53 42.50 -8.01
N LEU A 6 -30.65 42.49 -9.03
CA LEU A 6 -29.73 41.38 -9.27
C LEU A 6 -28.64 41.28 -8.18
N VAL A 7 -28.18 42.41 -7.66
CA VAL A 7 -27.19 42.47 -6.57
C VAL A 7 -27.80 41.95 -5.26
N GLU A 8 -29.05 42.31 -4.98
CA GLU A 8 -29.74 41.86 -3.77
C GLU A 8 -30.09 40.36 -3.82
N MET A 9 -30.46 39.85 -5.00
CA MET A 9 -30.73 38.44 -5.21
C MET A 9 -29.48 37.58 -5.00
N GLY A 10 -28.32 38.02 -5.51
CA GLY A 10 -27.02 37.36 -5.26
C GLY A 10 -26.63 37.32 -3.78
N ARG A 11 -26.89 38.41 -3.04
CA ARG A 11 -26.63 38.51 -1.59
C ARG A 11 -27.51 37.54 -0.79
N ARG A 12 -28.79 37.38 -1.16
CA ARG A 12 -29.68 36.38 -0.53
C ARG A 12 -29.20 34.95 -0.79
N HIS A 13 -28.77 34.63 -2.00
CA HIS A 13 -28.25 33.30 -2.33
C HIS A 13 -27.00 32.96 -1.51
N GLN A 14 -26.04 33.89 -1.38
CA GLN A 14 -24.85 33.68 -0.56
C GLN A 14 -25.19 33.50 0.93
N ASN A 15 -26.13 34.27 1.46
CA ASN A 15 -26.58 34.12 2.84
C ASN A 15 -27.25 32.75 3.06
N VAL A 16 -28.09 32.29 2.12
CA VAL A 16 -28.74 30.97 2.21
C VAL A 16 -27.72 29.84 2.15
N GLU A 17 -26.71 29.93 1.28
CA GLU A 17 -25.58 28.99 1.20
C GLU A 17 -24.80 28.93 2.53
N GLU A 18 -24.50 30.09 3.13
CA GLU A 18 -23.77 30.17 4.39
C GLU A 18 -24.58 29.61 5.56
N TYR A 19 -25.89 29.88 5.59
CA TYR A 19 -26.81 29.31 6.57
C TYR A 19 -26.90 27.78 6.45
N LYS A 20 -26.97 27.24 5.22
CA LYS A 20 -26.94 25.79 4.98
C LYS A 20 -25.64 25.16 5.50
N LYS A 21 -24.48 25.75 5.18
CA LYS A 21 -23.18 25.27 5.67
C LYS A 21 -23.06 25.31 7.19
N LYS A 22 -23.60 26.35 7.83
CA LYS A 22 -23.61 26.45 9.32
C LYS A 22 -24.52 25.40 9.95
N LYS A 23 -25.69 25.13 9.36
CA LYS A 23 -26.63 24.12 9.84
C LYS A 23 -26.05 22.70 9.74
N GLU A 24 -25.45 22.37 8.61
CA GLU A 24 -24.83 21.07 8.35
C GLU A 24 -23.65 20.79 9.30
N LYS A 25 -22.79 21.79 9.56
CA LYS A 25 -21.71 21.69 10.57
C LYS A 25 -22.25 21.47 11.99
N LYS A 26 -23.37 22.09 12.35
CA LYS A 26 -24.01 21.92 13.67
C LYS A 26 -24.64 20.53 13.82
N GLU A 27 -25.29 20.02 12.79
CA GLU A 27 -25.91 18.69 12.80
C GLU A 27 -24.84 17.59 12.90
N ILE A 28 -23.74 17.69 12.13
CA ILE A 28 -22.58 16.81 12.29
C ILE A 28 -21.99 16.93 13.70
N GLY A 29 -21.94 18.15 14.25
CA GLY A 29 -21.44 18.48 15.58
C GLY A 29 -22.25 17.89 16.75
N ASN A 30 -23.55 17.65 16.57
CA ASN A 30 -24.45 17.09 17.60
C ASN A 30 -24.57 15.56 17.57
N GLN A 31 -24.05 14.90 16.55
CA GLN A 31 -24.13 13.44 16.41
C GLN A 31 -23.18 12.73 17.39
N PRO A 32 -23.59 11.63 18.06
CA PRO A 32 -22.78 10.94 19.06
C PRO A 32 -21.44 10.46 18.48
N ARG A 33 -20.37 10.56 19.27
CA ARG A 33 -18.97 10.34 18.84
C ARG A 33 -18.72 8.98 18.16
N LYS A 34 -19.51 7.94 18.49
CA LYS A 34 -19.47 6.61 17.84
C LYS A 34 -20.06 6.63 16.42
N GLU A 35 -21.22 7.27 16.23
CA GLU A 35 -21.85 7.39 14.90
C GLU A 35 -21.04 8.26 13.95
N ARG A 36 -20.45 9.36 14.45
CA ARG A 36 -19.56 10.22 13.64
C ARG A 36 -18.32 9.48 13.16
N LYS A 37 -17.72 8.64 14.02
CA LYS A 37 -16.59 7.76 13.64
C LYS A 37 -17.02 6.72 12.61
N GLY A 38 -18.19 6.09 12.79
CA GLY A 38 -18.75 5.14 11.82
C GLY A 38 -19.03 5.78 10.45
N HIS A 39 -19.58 6.99 10.44
CA HIS A 39 -19.87 7.76 9.23
C HIS A 39 -18.60 8.16 8.47
N ILE A 40 -17.57 8.67 9.17
CA ILE A 40 -16.29 9.02 8.55
C ILE A 40 -15.57 7.77 8.02
N LEU A 41 -15.60 6.65 8.77
CA LEU A 41 -14.99 5.39 8.35
C LEU A 41 -15.68 4.81 7.10
N ASN A 42 -17.02 4.83 7.06
CA ASN A 42 -17.79 4.42 5.88
C ASN A 42 -17.50 5.31 4.68
N MET A 43 -17.39 6.62 4.87
CA MET A 43 -17.09 7.57 3.79
C MET A 43 -15.68 7.37 3.23
N TRP A 44 -14.69 7.13 4.10
CA TRP A 44 -13.31 6.82 3.67
C TRP A 44 -13.24 5.49 2.91
N CYS A 45 -13.92 4.48 3.43
CA CYS A 45 -14.01 3.18 2.80
C CYS A 45 -14.67 3.25 1.42
N GLN A 46 -15.78 3.96 1.29
CA GLN A 46 -16.48 4.14 0.03
C GLN A 46 -15.61 4.89 -1.00
N LYS A 47 -14.83 5.88 -0.55
CA LYS A 47 -13.94 6.67 -1.40
C LYS A 47 -12.74 5.87 -1.91
N VAL A 48 -12.23 4.93 -1.11
CA VAL A 48 -11.11 4.05 -1.49
C VAL A 48 -11.58 2.84 -2.30
N HIS A 49 -12.72 2.24 -1.95
CA HIS A 49 -13.21 1.02 -2.61
C HIS A 49 -13.74 1.27 -4.03
N ASN A 50 -14.35 2.44 -4.30
CA ASN A 50 -14.92 2.76 -5.63
C ASN A 50 -13.90 2.72 -6.79
N PRO A 51 -12.73 3.35 -6.69
CA PRO A 51 -11.73 3.28 -7.75
C PRO A 51 -11.07 1.89 -7.82
N ILE A 52 -10.77 1.27 -6.67
CA ILE A 52 -10.11 -0.03 -6.60
C ILE A 52 -10.99 -1.12 -7.21
N SER A 53 -12.30 -1.12 -6.92
CA SER A 53 -13.22 -2.11 -7.47
C SER A 53 -13.30 -2.06 -8.99
N LYS A 54 -13.24 -0.87 -9.60
CA LYS A 54 -13.26 -0.72 -11.06
C LYS A 54 -11.97 -1.19 -11.72
N TRP A 55 -10.86 -1.18 -10.98
CA TRP A 55 -9.55 -1.53 -11.50
C TRP A 55 -9.23 -3.03 -11.33
N ILE A 56 -9.70 -3.65 -10.23
CA ILE A 56 -9.31 -5.02 -9.84
C ILE A 56 -10.33 -6.10 -10.22
N LEU A 57 -11.55 -5.74 -10.61
CA LEU A 57 -12.66 -6.67 -10.87
C LEU A 57 -13.19 -6.56 -12.31
N PRO A 58 -13.83 -7.63 -12.83
CA PRO A 58 -14.46 -7.59 -14.13
C PRO A 58 -15.76 -6.76 -14.08
N PRO A 59 -16.18 -6.15 -15.19
CA PRO A 59 -17.45 -5.42 -15.26
C PRO A 59 -18.63 -6.35 -14.91
N GLY A 60 -19.36 -6.02 -13.84
CA GLY A 60 -20.52 -6.80 -13.35
C GLY A 60 -20.33 -7.46 -11.97
N ALA A 61 -19.10 -7.65 -11.50
CA ALA A 61 -18.82 -8.27 -10.18
C ALA A 61 -18.86 -7.28 -9.00
N GLY A 62 -19.19 -6.01 -9.25
CA GLY A 62 -19.16 -4.94 -8.25
C GLY A 62 -20.09 -5.21 -7.05
N GLY A 63 -21.26 -5.80 -7.28
CA GLY A 63 -22.24 -6.09 -6.22
C GLY A 63 -21.72 -7.07 -5.15
N ILE A 64 -20.99 -8.12 -5.58
CA ILE A 64 -20.43 -9.15 -4.68
C ILE A 64 -19.21 -8.58 -3.92
N TYR A 65 -18.45 -7.69 -4.55
CA TYR A 65 -17.32 -7.00 -3.92
C TYR A 65 -17.76 -6.12 -2.76
N TRP A 66 -18.81 -5.31 -2.92
CA TRP A 66 -19.30 -4.44 -1.84
C TRP A 66 -19.74 -5.22 -0.59
N GLN A 67 -20.25 -6.45 -0.76
CA GLN A 67 -20.61 -7.32 0.37
C GLN A 67 -19.39 -7.93 1.08
N ARG A 68 -18.24 -8.06 0.41
CA ARG A 68 -16.99 -8.60 0.96
C ARG A 68 -15.96 -7.56 1.36
N ALA A 69 -16.10 -6.34 0.84
CA ALA A 69 -15.32 -5.16 1.14
C ALA A 69 -15.50 -4.75 2.61
N ARG A 70 -14.84 -5.48 3.51
CA ARG A 70 -14.74 -5.07 4.90
C ARG A 70 -13.63 -4.03 4.96
N CYS A 71 -14.02 -2.78 5.21
CA CYS A 71 -13.15 -1.64 5.52
C CYS A 71 -12.21 -1.87 6.72
N PHE A 72 -12.33 -3.03 7.37
CA PHE A 72 -11.67 -3.42 8.58
C PHE A 72 -11.35 -4.93 8.53
N PRO A 73 -10.09 -5.36 8.72
CA PRO A 73 -8.93 -4.54 9.05
C PRO A 73 -8.36 -3.80 7.82
N PRO A 74 -7.82 -2.57 7.99
CA PRO A 74 -7.09 -1.86 6.93
C PRO A 74 -5.91 -2.70 6.41
N PRO A 75 -5.35 -2.38 5.22
CA PRO A 75 -4.17 -3.06 4.72
C PRO A 75 -2.96 -2.69 5.59
N VAL A 76 -2.66 -3.56 6.55
CA VAL A 76 -1.73 -3.32 7.65
C VAL A 76 -0.39 -3.96 7.35
N PHE A 77 -0.37 -5.15 6.74
CA PHE A 77 0.87 -5.88 6.54
C PHE A 77 1.81 -5.14 5.58
N ILE A 78 1.32 -4.81 4.37
CA ILE A 78 2.12 -4.14 3.34
C ILE A 78 2.56 -2.75 3.81
N ALA A 79 1.66 -2.01 4.48
CA ALA A 79 1.98 -0.70 5.03
C ALA A 79 3.06 -0.76 6.12
N ILE A 80 2.97 -1.70 7.06
CA ILE A 80 3.99 -1.88 8.12
C ILE A 80 5.35 -2.18 7.50
N ILE A 81 5.43 -3.13 6.55
CA ILE A 81 6.70 -3.49 5.92
C ILE A 81 7.29 -2.29 5.17
N SER A 82 6.49 -1.53 4.43
CA SER A 82 6.96 -0.32 3.75
C SER A 82 7.48 0.74 4.71
N ILE A 83 6.81 0.96 5.84
CA ILE A 83 7.28 1.90 6.87
C ILE A 83 8.60 1.43 7.47
N LEU A 84 8.73 0.14 7.79
CA LEU A 84 9.95 -0.44 8.33
C LEU A 84 11.13 -0.31 7.35
N GLN A 85 10.90 -0.58 6.06
CA GLN A 85 11.91 -0.41 5.01
C GLN A 85 12.40 1.03 4.90
N LEU A 86 11.47 1.99 4.87
CA LEU A 86 11.80 3.42 4.83
C LEU A 86 12.55 3.85 6.10
N GLY A 87 12.10 3.41 7.28
CA GLY A 87 12.75 3.73 8.55
C GLY A 87 14.18 3.18 8.65
N ILE A 88 14.38 1.94 8.21
CA ILE A 88 15.71 1.31 8.17
C ILE A 88 16.60 2.02 7.14
N PHE A 89 16.08 2.36 5.97
CA PHE A 89 16.83 3.10 4.96
C PHE A 89 17.26 4.48 5.46
N VAL A 90 16.34 5.25 6.04
CA VAL A 90 16.63 6.56 6.66
C VAL A 90 17.68 6.41 7.77
N TYR A 91 17.58 5.38 8.60
CA TYR A 91 18.58 5.11 9.65
C TYR A 91 19.98 4.88 9.05
N TYR A 92 20.09 4.06 8.00
CA TYR A 92 21.37 3.79 7.34
C TYR A 92 21.92 4.99 6.56
N THR A 93 21.06 5.88 6.03
CA THR A 93 21.51 7.07 5.30
C THR A 93 21.89 8.24 6.21
N PHE A 94 21.20 8.44 7.34
CA PHE A 94 21.40 9.62 8.18
C PHE A 94 22.20 9.37 9.46
N TRP A 95 22.18 8.15 10.01
CA TRP A 95 22.73 7.89 11.36
C TRP A 95 24.04 7.11 11.36
N LYS A 96 24.38 6.43 10.27
CA LYS A 96 25.72 5.84 10.08
C LYS A 96 26.66 6.93 9.53
N PRO A 97 27.88 7.11 10.10
CA PRO A 97 28.85 8.04 9.54
C PRO A 97 29.20 7.59 8.12
N GLN A 98 28.73 8.34 7.13
CA GLN A 98 29.18 8.22 5.75
C GLN A 98 30.43 9.08 5.59
N GLU A 99 31.55 8.46 5.21
CA GLU A 99 32.74 9.19 4.77
C GLU A 99 32.46 9.96 3.45
N GLU A 100 31.45 9.55 2.67
CA GLU A 100 31.05 10.21 1.41
C GLU A 100 29.52 10.18 1.16
N TRP A 101 28.93 11.32 0.80
CA TRP A 101 27.49 11.51 0.51
C TRP A 101 26.97 10.70 -0.69
N ASN A 102 27.86 10.23 -1.56
CA ASN A 102 27.50 9.60 -2.84
C ASN A 102 27.52 8.05 -2.80
N THR A 103 27.89 7.42 -1.69
CA THR A 103 27.99 5.95 -1.58
C THR A 103 27.26 5.37 -0.36
N PRO A 104 25.91 5.39 -0.33
CA PRO A 104 25.12 4.62 0.65
C PRO A 104 25.46 3.12 0.66
N GLU A 105 26.10 2.64 -0.41
CA GLU A 105 26.54 1.27 -0.62
C GLU A 105 27.34 0.69 0.55
N MET A 106 28.38 1.35 1.05
CA MET A 106 29.37 0.68 1.90
C MET A 106 28.81 0.27 3.28
N GLY A 107 27.93 1.07 3.87
CA GLY A 107 27.32 0.78 5.18
C GLY A 107 26.29 -0.35 5.18
N ILE A 108 25.72 -0.66 4.00
CA ILE A 108 24.64 -1.65 3.83
C ILE A 108 25.21 -3.07 3.74
N TRP A 109 26.36 -3.25 3.11
CA TRP A 109 27.00 -4.56 2.95
C TRP A 109 27.44 -5.19 4.28
N GLU A 110 27.68 -4.36 5.30
CA GLU A 110 27.97 -4.79 6.68
C GLU A 110 26.72 -5.00 7.55
N SER A 111 25.52 -4.79 7.00
CA SER A 111 24.28 -4.93 7.76
C SER A 111 24.07 -6.38 8.23
N PRO A 112 23.58 -6.59 9.47
CA PRO A 112 23.17 -7.93 9.91
C PRO A 112 21.98 -8.49 9.12
N PHE A 113 21.24 -7.63 8.39
CA PHE A 113 20.03 -8.02 7.68
C PHE A 113 20.26 -8.53 6.26
N ILE A 114 21.42 -8.24 5.64
CA ILE A 114 21.72 -8.66 4.27
C ILE A 114 21.83 -10.19 4.16
N TYR A 115 21.36 -10.74 3.03
CA TYR A 115 21.65 -12.13 2.71
C TYR A 115 23.10 -12.25 2.25
N ARG A 116 23.86 -13.10 2.95
CA ARG A 116 25.27 -13.33 2.67
C ARG A 116 25.54 -14.82 2.39
N PRO A 117 26.23 -15.15 1.29
CA PRO A 117 26.50 -16.55 0.94
C PRO A 117 27.42 -17.25 1.93
N ASP A 118 28.29 -16.51 2.64
CA ASP A 118 29.15 -17.05 3.70
C ASP A 118 28.39 -17.41 5.00
N LYS A 119 27.16 -16.92 5.16
CA LYS A 119 26.36 -17.07 6.40
C LYS A 119 25.03 -17.79 6.18
N ARG A 120 24.96 -18.73 5.22
CA ARG A 120 23.74 -19.51 4.92
C ARG A 120 23.14 -20.27 6.11
N LYS A 121 23.93 -20.60 7.14
CA LYS A 121 23.42 -21.20 8.39
C LYS A 121 22.50 -20.27 9.19
N GLN A 122 22.55 -18.95 8.92
CA GLN A 122 21.74 -17.93 9.58
C GLN A 122 20.40 -17.77 8.84
N ALA A 123 19.45 -18.68 9.12
CA ALA A 123 18.19 -18.79 8.38
C ALA A 123 17.37 -17.48 8.28
N TRP A 124 17.45 -16.60 9.29
CA TRP A 124 16.76 -15.31 9.27
C TRP A 124 17.19 -14.41 8.10
N ARG A 125 18.42 -14.56 7.59
CA ARG A 125 18.95 -13.79 6.46
C ARG A 125 18.22 -14.04 5.14
N PHE A 126 17.54 -15.19 5.02
CA PHE A 126 16.72 -15.50 3.85
C PHE A 126 15.45 -14.65 3.78
N ILE A 127 15.07 -13.99 4.88
CA ILE A 127 13.90 -13.10 4.94
C ILE A 127 14.32 -11.66 5.21
N SER A 128 15.24 -11.43 6.15
CA SER A 128 15.58 -10.08 6.62
C SER A 128 16.18 -9.17 5.54
N TYR A 129 16.72 -9.74 4.46
CA TYR A 129 17.32 -8.98 3.36
C TYR A 129 16.32 -8.03 2.68
N MET A 130 15.01 -8.31 2.79
CA MET A 130 13.93 -7.44 2.27
C MET A 130 13.88 -6.05 2.94
N MET A 131 14.56 -5.88 4.08
CA MET A 131 14.54 -4.64 4.86
C MET A 131 15.61 -3.63 4.44
N VAL A 132 16.64 -4.06 3.71
CA VAL A 132 17.79 -3.24 3.32
C VAL A 132 17.82 -3.00 1.82
N HIS A 133 18.19 -1.79 1.38
CA HIS A 133 18.16 -1.38 -0.02
C HIS A 133 19.38 -0.50 -0.34
N VAL A 134 20.11 -0.85 -1.41
CA VAL A 134 21.41 -0.25 -1.77
C VAL A 134 21.33 1.18 -2.34
N GLY A 135 20.14 1.73 -2.57
CA GLY A 135 20.00 3.12 -3.04
C GLY A 135 18.58 3.65 -3.06
N PHE A 136 18.46 4.97 -3.25
CA PHE A 136 17.18 5.68 -3.26
C PHE A 136 16.22 5.15 -4.33
N GLN A 137 16.67 5.03 -5.58
CA GLN A 137 15.84 4.50 -6.66
C GLN A 137 15.39 3.06 -6.39
N HIS A 138 16.26 2.25 -5.78
CA HIS A 138 15.94 0.87 -5.45
C HIS A 138 14.83 0.78 -4.40
N ILE A 139 14.92 1.53 -3.28
CA ILE A 139 13.85 1.54 -2.28
C ILE A 139 12.58 2.20 -2.80
N CYS A 140 12.68 3.31 -3.53
CA CYS A 140 11.52 3.98 -4.11
C CYS A 140 10.74 3.06 -5.05
N GLY A 141 11.43 2.35 -5.95
CA GLY A 141 10.80 1.40 -6.86
C GLY A 141 10.10 0.24 -6.12
N ASN A 142 10.77 -0.34 -5.12
CA ASN A 142 10.18 -1.42 -4.32
C ASN A 142 8.96 -0.96 -3.54
N VAL A 143 9.06 0.13 -2.78
CA VAL A 143 7.96 0.65 -1.96
C VAL A 143 6.80 1.10 -2.84
N LEU A 144 7.06 1.77 -3.97
CA LEU A 144 6.02 2.19 -4.90
C LEU A 144 5.24 0.97 -5.44
N MET A 145 5.93 -0.02 -6.00
CA MET A 145 5.27 -1.21 -6.55
C MET A 145 4.58 -2.04 -5.45
N GLN A 146 5.20 -2.16 -4.28
CA GLN A 146 4.65 -2.84 -3.12
C GLN A 146 3.35 -2.19 -2.64
N LEU A 147 3.26 -0.86 -2.59
CA LEU A 147 2.03 -0.16 -2.22
C LEU A 147 0.99 -0.23 -3.33
N LEU A 148 1.38 -0.04 -4.59
CA LEU A 148 0.48 -0.09 -5.74
C LEU A 148 -0.19 -1.46 -5.91
N LEU A 149 0.55 -2.55 -5.73
CA LEU A 149 0.05 -3.92 -5.92
C LEU A 149 -0.43 -4.55 -4.61
N GLY A 150 0.30 -4.31 -3.52
CA GLY A 150 0.05 -4.95 -2.24
C GLY A 150 -1.19 -4.43 -1.52
N LEU A 151 -1.45 -3.11 -1.52
CA LEU A 151 -2.62 -2.56 -0.83
C LEU A 151 -3.94 -3.04 -1.44
N PRO A 152 -4.15 -3.01 -2.78
CA PRO A 152 -5.36 -3.55 -3.38
C PRO A 152 -5.53 -5.05 -3.14
N LEU A 153 -4.44 -5.83 -3.26
CA LEU A 153 -4.46 -7.26 -2.98
C LEU A 153 -4.85 -7.54 -1.53
N GLU A 154 -4.32 -6.80 -0.57
CA GLU A 154 -4.58 -6.98 0.86
C GLU A 154 -6.03 -6.65 1.21
N MET A 155 -6.62 -5.66 0.55
CA MET A 155 -8.03 -5.28 0.69
C MET A 155 -8.98 -6.36 0.16
N VAL A 156 -8.62 -7.05 -0.92
CA VAL A 156 -9.44 -8.12 -1.52
C VAL A 156 -9.25 -9.47 -0.82
N HIS A 157 -8.00 -9.82 -0.51
CA HIS A 157 -7.61 -11.17 -0.09
C HIS A 157 -7.29 -11.31 1.40
N LYS A 158 -7.36 -10.22 2.17
CA LYS A 158 -6.95 -10.11 3.59
C LYS A 158 -5.43 -10.15 3.78
N GLY A 159 -4.94 -9.41 4.77
CA GLY A 159 -3.51 -9.22 5.05
C GLY A 159 -2.68 -10.48 5.22
N HIS A 160 -3.17 -11.48 5.97
CA HIS A 160 -2.39 -12.70 6.20
C HIS A 160 -2.11 -13.50 4.92
N ARG A 161 -3.05 -13.54 3.96
CA ARG A 161 -2.84 -14.29 2.70
C ARG A 161 -1.83 -13.59 1.82
N VAL A 162 -1.96 -12.28 1.68
CA VAL A 162 -1.03 -11.45 0.91
C VAL A 162 0.35 -11.44 1.55
N GLY A 163 0.41 -11.39 2.88
CA GLY A 163 1.65 -11.47 3.63
C GLY A 163 2.39 -12.79 3.43
N LEU A 164 1.67 -13.93 3.42
CA LEU A 164 2.27 -15.23 3.10
C LEU A 164 2.84 -15.28 1.68
N VAL A 165 2.10 -14.76 0.69
CA VAL A 165 2.58 -14.69 -0.70
C VAL A 165 3.82 -13.81 -0.80
N TYR A 166 3.80 -12.61 -0.20
CA TYR A 166 4.93 -11.70 -0.18
C TYR A 166 6.17 -12.35 0.47
N LEU A 167 6.01 -12.93 1.66
CA LEU A 167 7.11 -13.58 2.38
C LEU A 167 7.64 -14.82 1.63
N SER A 168 6.77 -15.58 0.96
CA SER A 168 7.20 -16.69 0.11
C SER A 168 8.01 -16.21 -1.09
N GLY A 169 7.67 -15.05 -1.67
CA GLY A 169 8.43 -14.43 -2.75
C GLY A 169 9.82 -13.98 -2.31
N VAL A 170 9.89 -13.36 -1.13
CA VAL A 170 11.16 -12.98 -0.49
C VAL A 170 12.02 -14.23 -0.23
N PHE A 171 11.44 -15.25 0.39
CA PHE A 171 12.16 -16.49 0.68
C PHE A 171 12.60 -17.24 -0.58
N ALA A 172 11.73 -17.33 -1.60
CA ALA A 172 12.07 -17.91 -2.89
C ALA A 172 13.14 -17.10 -3.63
N GLY A 173 13.13 -15.77 -3.51
CA GLY A 173 14.15 -14.89 -4.08
C GLY A 173 15.54 -15.13 -3.49
N SER A 174 15.64 -15.24 -2.16
CA SER A 174 16.92 -15.55 -1.51
C SER A 174 17.38 -16.99 -1.76
N LEU A 175 16.47 -17.96 -1.80
CA LEU A 175 16.81 -19.33 -2.22
C LEU A 175 17.29 -19.38 -3.67
N GLY A 176 16.57 -18.74 -4.58
CA GLY A 176 16.93 -18.67 -6.00
C GLY A 176 18.31 -18.05 -6.20
N SER A 177 18.56 -16.90 -5.56
CA SER A 177 19.88 -16.27 -5.57
C SER A 177 20.95 -17.19 -4.96
N SER A 178 20.66 -17.92 -3.87
CA SER A 178 21.62 -18.84 -3.25
C SER A 178 22.08 -20.00 -4.13
N VAL A 179 21.22 -20.41 -5.07
CA VAL A 179 21.46 -21.52 -6.00
C VAL A 179 22.06 -21.01 -7.32
N CYS A 180 21.45 -19.97 -7.91
CA CYS A 180 21.83 -19.45 -9.22
C CYS A 180 23.05 -18.53 -9.17
N GLU A 181 23.23 -17.77 -8.09
CA GLU A 181 24.30 -16.79 -7.91
C GLU A 181 24.99 -17.00 -6.54
N PRO A 182 25.65 -18.15 -6.33
CA PRO A 182 26.01 -18.62 -4.99
C PRO A 182 27.03 -17.76 -4.24
N PHE A 183 27.69 -16.81 -4.92
CA PHE A 183 28.72 -15.94 -4.37
C PHE A 183 28.28 -14.48 -4.21
N GLN A 184 27.05 -14.14 -4.61
CA GLN A 184 26.54 -12.77 -4.52
C GLN A 184 25.73 -12.57 -3.23
N ALA A 185 25.89 -11.39 -2.63
CA ALA A 185 25.03 -10.96 -1.53
C ALA A 185 23.73 -10.36 -2.11
N LEU A 186 22.62 -10.54 -1.39
CA LEU A 186 21.30 -10.12 -1.85
C LEU A 186 20.65 -9.13 -0.88
N VAL A 187 20.04 -8.09 -1.44
CA VAL A 187 19.32 -7.01 -0.75
C VAL A 187 18.02 -6.68 -1.48
N GLY A 188 17.08 -6.09 -0.76
CA GLY A 188 15.87 -5.49 -1.32
C GLY A 188 14.65 -6.40 -1.28
N ALA A 189 13.47 -5.77 -1.34
CA ALA A 189 12.18 -6.45 -1.24
C ALA A 189 11.64 -7.01 -2.56
N SER A 190 12.46 -7.00 -3.62
CA SER A 190 12.02 -7.29 -4.99
C SER A 190 11.41 -8.69 -5.15
N GLY A 191 11.91 -9.70 -4.43
CA GLY A 191 11.31 -11.04 -4.41
C GLY A 191 9.84 -11.03 -3.94
N GLY A 192 9.52 -10.22 -2.93
CA GLY A 192 8.16 -10.01 -2.46
C GLY A 192 7.32 -9.21 -3.46
N VAL A 193 7.89 -8.18 -4.07
CA VAL A 193 7.22 -7.39 -5.13
C VAL A 193 6.86 -8.27 -6.34
N TYR A 194 7.76 -9.14 -6.80
CA TYR A 194 7.49 -10.07 -7.89
C TYR A 194 6.38 -11.07 -7.54
N ALA A 195 6.32 -11.54 -6.29
CA ALA A 195 5.21 -12.37 -5.84
C ALA A 195 3.87 -11.62 -5.82
N LEU A 196 3.85 -10.34 -5.43
CA LEU A 196 2.65 -9.50 -5.54
C LEU A 196 2.23 -9.28 -6.99
N THR A 197 3.18 -9.02 -7.89
CA THR A 197 2.91 -8.91 -9.33
C THR A 197 2.28 -10.18 -9.88
N GLY A 198 2.83 -11.35 -9.52
CA GLY A 198 2.25 -12.65 -9.89
C GLY A 198 0.85 -12.87 -9.32
N GLY A 199 0.63 -12.50 -8.05
CA GLY A 199 -0.68 -12.58 -7.41
C GLY A 199 -1.72 -11.66 -8.09
N TYR A 200 -1.31 -10.44 -8.45
CA TYR A 200 -2.16 -9.51 -9.19
C TYR A 200 -2.50 -10.03 -10.59
N PHE A 201 -1.49 -10.55 -11.32
CA PHE A 201 -1.68 -11.17 -12.63
C PHE A 201 -2.65 -12.34 -12.57
N MET A 202 -2.49 -13.24 -11.59
CA MET A 202 -3.41 -14.36 -11.38
C MET A 202 -4.82 -13.91 -11.04
N ASN A 203 -4.96 -12.87 -10.21
CA ASN A 203 -6.27 -12.29 -9.90
C ASN A 203 -6.97 -11.77 -11.16
N VAL A 204 -6.25 -11.09 -12.05
CA VAL A 204 -6.77 -10.60 -13.35
C VAL A 204 -7.12 -11.76 -14.28
N LEU A 205 -6.26 -12.79 -14.37
CA LEU A 205 -6.52 -13.95 -15.23
C LEU A 205 -7.78 -14.72 -14.82
N VAL A 206 -7.91 -15.07 -13.54
CA VAL A 206 -9.09 -15.81 -13.03
C VAL A 206 -10.37 -15.00 -13.25
N THR A 207 -10.26 -13.70 -13.03
CA THR A 207 -11.33 -12.73 -13.25
C THR A 207 -11.79 -12.65 -14.71
N ASN A 208 -10.85 -12.66 -15.66
CA ASN A 208 -11.17 -12.55 -17.08
C ASN A 208 -11.52 -13.90 -17.74
N ALA A 209 -10.99 -15.01 -17.22
CA ALA A 209 -11.23 -16.35 -17.74
C ALA A 209 -12.63 -16.90 -17.37
N HIS A 210 -13.23 -16.41 -16.28
CA HIS A 210 -14.63 -16.65 -15.94
C HIS A 210 -15.43 -15.35 -16.06
N PRO A 211 -15.95 -15.00 -17.25
CA PRO A 211 -17.06 -14.07 -17.30
C PRO A 211 -18.17 -14.71 -16.44
N VAL A 212 -18.55 -14.01 -15.38
CA VAL A 212 -19.67 -14.43 -14.54
C VAL A 212 -20.90 -14.45 -15.44
N HIS A 213 -21.26 -15.63 -15.95
CA HIS A 213 -22.60 -15.88 -16.46
C HIS A 213 -23.53 -15.80 -15.25
N LEU A 214 -24.04 -14.59 -15.01
CA LEU A 214 -25.17 -14.36 -14.13
C LEU A 214 -26.39 -15.08 -14.73
N PRO A 215 -27.07 -15.97 -13.99
CA PRO A 215 -28.43 -16.37 -14.33
C PRO A 215 -29.42 -15.20 -14.20
#